data_AF-A0A1G4KBK2-F1
#
_entry.id   AF-A0A1G4KBK2-F1
#
_cell.length_a   1.000
_cell.length_b   1.000
_cell.length_c   1.000
_cell.angle_alpha   90.00
_cell.angle_beta   90.00
_cell.angle_gamma   90.00
#
_symmetry.space_group_name_H-M   'P 1'
#
loop_
_entity.id
_entity.type
_entity.pdbx_description
1 polymer ?
#
loop_
_entity_poly.entity_id
_entity_poly.type
_entity_poly.pdbx_seq_one_letter_code
_entity_poly.pdbx_strand_id
1 'polypeptide(L)'
;MADMIISLAHFCDKHGPRVLLVTQSTKDSQDLLLPDYPTDSYCESCLAHFPSGYGSSRSMRTVVRNRSYVSTNYSAISYQLVTSIIRHIFSEETMSYDGRPLTFYDQTRGFNVVVGFKLWDGNARGSERRYGFVFTINSRDYAASMTLLARHWHFLIHGLERMVSFIKKKREMEIIREEAGDSYSGFASSVGNYLRGSTLKSPKNLALLTNDDLIFVRMHKWNIFLLDLLYSDTADQPEKG
;
A
#
# COMPACT_ATOMS: atom_id res chain seq x y z
N MET A 1 2.11 -17.14 17.79
CA MET A 1 1.08 -16.38 17.05
C MET A 1 1.72 -15.84 15.78
N ALA A 2 1.08 -16.00 14.62
CA ALA A 2 1.66 -15.55 13.35
C ALA A 2 1.60 -14.02 13.24
N ASP A 3 2.67 -13.42 12.71
CA ASP A 3 2.69 -11.97 12.47
C ASP A 3 1.91 -11.65 11.20
N MET A 4 0.94 -10.74 11.31
CA MET A 4 0.08 -10.30 10.21
C MET A 4 0.47 -8.88 9.82
N ILE A 5 0.63 -8.67 8.51
CA ILE A 5 1.12 -7.42 7.94
C ILE A 5 0.18 -7.00 6.82
N ILE A 6 -0.21 -5.72 6.78
CA ILE A 6 -0.84 -5.12 5.59
C ILE A 6 0.13 -4.09 5.03
N SER A 7 0.41 -4.17 3.72
CA SER A 7 1.25 -3.22 3.03
C SER A 7 0.59 -2.67 1.77
N LEU A 8 0.89 -1.41 1.46
CA LEU A 8 0.65 -0.79 0.18
C LEU A 8 1.99 -0.71 -0.55
N ALA A 9 2.02 -1.21 -1.78
CA ALA A 9 3.19 -1.16 -2.63
C ALA A 9 2.87 -0.55 -3.99
N HIS A 10 3.91 -0.14 -4.70
CA HIS A 10 3.80 0.42 -6.03
C HIS A 10 5.00 0.07 -6.90
N PHE A 11 4.81 0.17 -8.21
CA PHE A 11 5.90 0.11 -9.17
C PHE A 11 6.38 1.54 -9.48
N CYS A 12 7.56 1.90 -8.98
CA CYS A 12 8.19 3.17 -9.26
C CYS A 12 8.99 3.10 -10.58
N ASP A 13 8.79 4.06 -11.48
CA ASP A 13 9.54 4.14 -12.73
C ASP A 13 11.06 4.31 -12.53
N LYS A 14 11.48 4.92 -11.40
CA LYS A 14 12.90 5.14 -11.07
C LYS A 14 13.50 3.97 -10.27
N HIS A 15 12.75 3.40 -9.33
CA HIS A 15 13.27 2.46 -8.33
C HIS A 15 12.73 1.04 -8.44
N GLY A 16 11.82 0.78 -9.37
CA GLY A 16 11.13 -0.50 -9.51
C GLY A 16 10.11 -0.76 -8.40
N PRO A 17 9.83 -2.04 -8.07
CA PRO A 17 8.92 -2.45 -7.01
C PRO A 17 9.33 -1.90 -5.64
N ARG A 18 8.46 -1.12 -5.00
CA ARG A 18 8.70 -0.51 -3.69
C ARG A 18 7.47 -0.58 -2.80
N VAL A 19 7.71 -0.67 -1.50
CA VAL A 19 6.67 -0.51 -0.49
C VAL A 19 6.50 0.98 -0.15
N LEU A 20 5.25 1.42 0.02
CA LEU A 20 4.87 2.79 0.36
C LEU A 20 4.43 2.91 1.81
N LEU A 21 3.68 1.93 2.30
CA LEU A 21 3.17 1.89 3.65
C LEU A 21 3.14 0.44 4.11
N VAL A 22 3.67 0.17 5.29
CA VAL A 22 3.55 -1.10 5.99
C VAL A 22 2.80 -0.84 7.28
N THR A 23 1.86 -1.70 7.65
CA THR A 23 1.17 -1.66 8.93
C THR A 23 1.35 -3.00 9.63
N GLN A 24 1.90 -2.94 10.84
CA GLN A 24 2.21 -4.08 11.68
C GLN A 24 1.63 -3.89 13.08
N SER A 25 1.46 -4.99 13.79
CA SER A 25 1.03 -4.98 15.19
C SER A 25 2.07 -5.61 16.09
N THR A 26 2.12 -5.15 17.33
CA THR A 26 3.04 -5.63 18.36
C THR A 26 2.48 -5.31 19.75
N LYS A 27 2.97 -6.00 20.78
CA LYS A 27 2.75 -5.61 22.18
C LYS A 27 3.62 -4.41 22.55
N ASP A 28 4.88 -4.39 22.11
CA ASP A 28 5.82 -3.28 22.29
C ASP A 28 6.08 -2.57 20.96
N SER A 29 5.61 -1.32 20.86
CA SER A 29 5.69 -0.51 19.64
C SER A 29 7.09 -0.07 19.26
N GLN A 30 8.04 -0.02 20.20
CA GLN A 30 9.35 0.60 19.96
C GLN A 30 10.11 -0.11 18.84
N ASP A 31 9.98 -1.44 18.74
CA ASP A 31 10.64 -2.25 17.72
C ASP A 31 10.13 -2.00 16.29
N LEU A 32 8.94 -1.41 16.15
CA LEU A 32 8.34 -1.12 14.85
C LEU A 32 8.56 0.32 14.37
N LEU A 33 9.03 1.21 15.24
CA LEU A 33 9.28 2.60 14.89
C LEU A 33 10.56 2.69 14.04
N LEU A 34 10.52 3.55 13.04
CA LEU A 34 11.70 3.82 12.23
C LEU A 34 12.55 4.91 12.90
N PRO A 35 13.89 4.77 12.92
CA PRO A 35 14.76 5.90 13.25
C PRO A 35 14.66 6.96 12.15
N ASP A 36 15.21 8.14 12.41
CA ASP A 36 15.40 9.12 11.35
C ASP A 36 16.41 8.57 10.32
N TYR A 37 15.97 8.40 9.07
CA TYR A 37 16.79 7.93 7.97
C TYR A 37 16.82 8.94 6.81
N PRO A 38 17.92 9.03 6.04
CA PRO A 38 18.02 9.93 4.92
C PRO A 38 17.02 9.54 3.82
N THR A 39 16.11 10.46 3.49
CA THR A 39 15.11 10.27 2.44
C THR A 39 15.64 10.55 1.04
N ASP A 40 16.90 10.97 0.91
CA ASP A 40 17.54 11.31 -0.38
C ASP A 40 17.61 10.11 -1.34
N SER A 41 17.54 8.90 -0.78
CA SER A 41 17.48 7.65 -1.53
C SER A 41 16.10 7.33 -2.11
N TYR A 42 15.05 8.06 -1.69
CA TYR A 42 13.68 7.92 -2.15
C TYR A 42 13.33 9.05 -3.13
N CYS A 43 12.51 8.75 -4.13
CA CYS A 43 11.84 9.81 -4.90
C CYS A 43 10.51 10.13 -4.24
N GLU A 44 9.96 11.28 -4.61
CA GLU A 44 8.66 11.78 -4.18
C GLU A 44 7.52 10.74 -4.29
N SER A 45 7.51 9.91 -5.34
CA SER A 45 6.51 8.85 -5.49
C SER A 45 6.62 7.70 -4.50
N CYS A 46 7.80 7.50 -3.89
CA CYS A 46 8.08 6.38 -2.98
C CYS A 46 7.92 6.77 -1.50
N LEU A 47 7.53 8.01 -1.22
CA LEU A 47 7.34 8.50 0.15
C LEU A 47 5.87 8.36 0.57
N ALA A 48 5.61 8.04 1.83
CA ALA A 48 4.33 8.35 2.44
C ALA A 48 4.41 9.73 3.11
N HIS A 49 3.47 10.60 2.74
CA HIS A 49 3.37 11.95 3.32
C HIS A 49 2.40 11.90 4.49
N PHE A 50 2.90 12.21 5.67
CA PHE A 50 2.09 12.26 6.88
C PHE A 50 1.77 13.71 7.21
N PRO A 51 0.50 14.04 7.53
CA PRO A 51 0.13 15.38 7.94
C PRO A 51 0.87 15.73 9.23
N SER A 52 1.76 16.71 9.16
CA SER A 52 2.52 17.15 10.32
C SER A 52 2.62 18.68 10.32
N GLY A 53 2.04 19.30 11.36
CA GLY A 53 2.23 20.72 11.66
C GLY A 53 3.51 21.01 12.45
N TYR A 54 4.17 19.98 13.00
CA TYR A 54 5.39 20.08 13.79
C TYR A 54 6.24 18.81 13.57
N GLY A 55 7.29 18.91 12.73
CA GLY A 55 8.30 17.86 12.54
C GLY A 55 7.98 16.78 11.48
N SER A 56 9.02 16.16 10.94
CA SER A 56 8.94 15.12 9.90
C SER A 56 8.50 13.77 10.48
N SER A 57 7.27 13.67 11.00
CA SER A 57 6.74 12.39 11.51
C SER A 57 6.76 11.34 10.39
N ARG A 58 7.46 10.21 10.59
CA ARG A 58 7.60 9.11 9.61
C ARG A 58 6.84 7.84 9.98
N SER A 59 6.12 7.88 11.09
CA SER A 59 5.35 6.75 11.61
C SER A 59 4.02 7.21 12.18
N MET A 60 2.98 6.40 12.01
CA MET A 60 1.71 6.57 12.71
C MET A 60 1.53 5.40 13.68
N ARG A 61 1.08 5.71 14.90
CA ARG A 61 0.81 4.70 15.93
C ARG A 61 -0.60 4.86 16.46
N THR A 62 -1.29 3.73 16.61
CA THR A 62 -2.57 3.63 17.33
C THR A 62 -2.52 2.44 18.28
N VAL A 63 -3.11 2.56 19.47
CA VAL A 63 -3.24 1.45 20.41
C VAL A 63 -4.70 1.04 20.51
N VAL A 64 -4.99 -0.23 20.29
CA VAL A 64 -6.34 -0.82 20.39
C VAL A 64 -6.22 -2.10 21.20
N ARG A 65 -7.10 -2.31 22.21
CA ARG A 65 -7.17 -3.56 23.01
C ARG A 65 -5.80 -4.04 23.53
N ASN A 66 -4.98 -3.12 24.05
CA ASN A 66 -3.62 -3.39 24.54
C ASN A 66 -2.62 -3.93 23.49
N ARG A 67 -2.87 -3.67 22.21
CA ARG A 67 -1.98 -3.96 21.09
C ARG A 67 -1.67 -2.66 20.36
N SER A 68 -0.39 -2.43 20.08
CA SER A 68 0.06 -1.27 19.32
C SER A 68 0.11 -1.62 17.84
N TYR A 69 -0.46 -0.76 17.01
CA TYR A 69 -0.39 -0.82 15.56
C TYR A 69 0.44 0.33 15.05
N VAL A 70 1.45 0.03 14.24
CA VAL A 70 2.40 1.00 13.72
C VAL A 70 2.39 0.94 12.21
N SER A 71 2.28 2.10 11.57
CA SER A 71 2.44 2.25 10.13
C SER A 71 3.63 3.12 9.77
N THR A 72 4.46 2.64 8.85
CA THR A 72 5.73 3.25 8.43
C THR A 72 5.94 3.03 6.93
N ASN A 73 6.87 3.75 6.29
CA ASN A 73 7.16 3.54 4.86
C ASN A 73 7.70 2.13 4.58
N TYR A 74 8.49 1.57 5.51
CA TYR A 74 9.01 0.21 5.45
C TYR A 74 9.01 -0.43 6.84
N SER A 75 9.03 -1.76 6.88
CA SER A 75 9.12 -2.51 8.13
C SER A 75 10.55 -2.49 8.67
N ALA A 76 10.75 -2.11 9.94
CA ALA A 76 12.06 -2.23 10.60
C ALA A 76 12.48 -3.71 10.76
N ILE A 77 11.54 -4.57 11.14
CA ILE A 77 11.79 -5.97 11.51
C ILE A 77 11.63 -6.96 10.35
N SER A 78 10.80 -6.62 9.36
CA SER A 78 10.43 -7.51 8.26
C SER A 78 10.77 -6.92 6.89
N TYR A 79 11.77 -6.03 6.83
CA TYR A 79 12.17 -5.33 5.60
C TYR A 79 12.42 -6.29 4.43
N GLN A 80 13.26 -7.31 4.64
CA GLN A 80 13.65 -8.25 3.58
C GLN A 80 12.47 -9.11 3.13
N LEU A 81 11.63 -9.56 4.07
CA LEU A 81 10.44 -10.34 3.80
C LEU A 81 9.45 -9.54 2.93
N VAL A 82 9.06 -8.35 3.39
CA VAL A 82 8.11 -7.48 2.66
C VAL A 82 8.69 -7.12 1.30
N THR A 83 9.98 -6.75 1.21
CA THR A 83 10.61 -6.42 -0.07
C THR A 83 10.62 -7.60 -1.05
N SER A 84 10.89 -8.82 -0.57
CA SER A 84 10.84 -10.03 -1.39
C SER A 84 9.43 -10.31 -1.93
N ILE A 85 8.41 -10.17 -1.07
CA ILE A 85 6.99 -10.29 -1.44
C ILE A 85 6.63 -9.25 -2.50
N ILE A 86 6.99 -7.98 -2.28
CA ILE A 86 6.70 -6.90 -3.23
C ILE A 86 7.38 -7.13 -4.58
N ARG A 87 8.64 -7.56 -4.61
CA ARG A 87 9.32 -7.88 -5.86
C ARG A 87 8.63 -9.02 -6.61
N HIS A 88 8.16 -10.04 -5.89
CA HIS A 88 7.46 -11.16 -6.50
C HIS A 88 6.16 -10.72 -7.19
N ILE A 89 5.28 -10.00 -6.49
CA ILE A 89 3.95 -9.63 -7.03
C ILE A 89 4.03 -8.70 -8.24
N PHE A 90 5.11 -7.91 -8.36
CA PHE A 90 5.32 -7.02 -9.51
C PHE A 90 6.12 -7.69 -10.63
N SER A 91 6.75 -8.84 -10.36
CA SER A 91 7.39 -9.69 -11.38
C SER A 91 6.41 -10.70 -11.97
N GLU A 92 5.42 -11.12 -11.19
CA GLU A 92 4.32 -11.96 -11.66
C GLU A 92 3.30 -11.14 -12.48
N GLU A 93 2.54 -11.83 -13.34
CA GLU A 93 1.43 -11.23 -14.10
C GLU A 93 0.25 -10.78 -13.22
N THR A 94 0.43 -10.69 -11.89
CA THR A 94 -0.58 -10.20 -10.94
C THR A 94 -1.11 -8.82 -11.32
N MET A 95 -0.30 -7.99 -12.00
CA MET A 95 -0.69 -6.67 -12.50
C MET A 95 -1.56 -6.71 -13.77
N SER A 96 -1.73 -7.88 -14.40
CA SER A 96 -2.71 -8.11 -15.46
C SER A 96 -4.13 -8.18 -14.89
N TYR A 97 -4.27 -8.58 -13.62
CA TYR A 97 -5.54 -8.77 -12.94
C TYR A 97 -5.92 -7.52 -12.11
N ASP A 98 -6.24 -6.42 -12.79
CA ASP A 98 -6.66 -5.17 -12.13
C ASP A 98 -7.91 -5.39 -11.26
N GLY A 99 -7.76 -5.18 -9.95
CA GLY A 99 -8.82 -5.25 -8.96
C GLY A 99 -9.21 -6.66 -8.52
N ARG A 100 -8.58 -7.73 -9.02
CA ARG A 100 -8.88 -9.10 -8.58
C ARG A 100 -7.88 -9.58 -7.53
N PRO A 101 -8.33 -10.31 -6.49
CA PRO A 101 -7.44 -10.86 -5.49
C PRO A 101 -6.64 -12.05 -6.04
N LEU A 102 -5.34 -12.08 -5.75
CA LEU A 102 -4.45 -13.24 -5.94
C LEU A 102 -3.97 -13.72 -4.57
N THR A 103 -3.91 -15.03 -4.37
CA THR A 103 -3.25 -15.61 -3.20
C THR A 103 -2.07 -16.48 -3.62
N PHE A 104 -1.03 -16.47 -2.79
CA PHE A 104 0.10 -17.38 -2.96
C PHE A 104 0.74 -17.70 -1.61
N TYR A 105 1.40 -18.84 -1.54
CA TYR A 105 2.10 -19.31 -0.36
C TYR A 105 3.47 -19.87 -0.72
N ASP A 106 4.44 -19.58 0.14
CA ASP A 106 5.78 -20.16 0.11
C ASP A 106 6.30 -20.24 1.55
N GLN A 107 7.09 -21.27 1.86
CA GLN A 107 7.73 -21.45 3.15
C GLN A 107 8.63 -20.26 3.55
N THR A 108 9.17 -19.53 2.56
CA THR A 108 10.04 -18.36 2.81
C THR A 108 9.26 -17.06 3.03
N ARG A 109 8.10 -16.91 2.39
CA ARG A 109 7.32 -15.66 2.34
C ARG A 109 6.00 -15.71 3.09
N GLY A 110 5.68 -16.87 3.66
CA GLY A 110 4.40 -17.11 4.32
C GLY A 110 3.24 -17.08 3.34
N PHE A 111 2.06 -16.85 3.89
CA PHE A 111 0.81 -16.79 3.12
C PHE A 111 0.50 -15.35 2.75
N ASN A 112 0.18 -15.09 1.48
CA ASN A 112 -0.02 -13.75 0.95
C ASN A 112 -1.32 -13.62 0.17
N VAL A 113 -1.99 -12.48 0.33
CA VAL A 113 -3.17 -12.06 -0.43
C VAL A 113 -2.87 -10.69 -1.04
N VAL A 114 -3.07 -10.55 -2.34
CA VAL A 114 -2.70 -9.36 -3.11
C VAL A 114 -3.90 -8.86 -3.87
N VAL A 115 -4.16 -7.55 -3.79
CA VAL A 115 -5.13 -6.85 -4.65
C VAL A 115 -4.37 -5.76 -5.40
N GLY A 116 -4.01 -6.07 -6.64
CA GLY A 116 -3.34 -5.13 -7.55
C GLY A 116 -4.32 -4.14 -8.16
N PHE A 117 -3.89 -2.90 -8.40
CA PHE A 117 -4.70 -1.92 -9.09
C PHE A 117 -3.89 -0.89 -9.86
N LYS A 118 -4.53 -0.27 -10.87
CA LYS A 118 -3.93 0.78 -11.70
C LYS A 118 -4.58 2.13 -11.45
N LEU A 119 -3.78 3.19 -11.54
CA LEU A 119 -4.22 4.59 -11.52
C LEU A 119 -3.69 5.30 -12.77
N TRP A 120 -4.53 6.08 -13.43
CA TRP A 120 -4.09 6.91 -14.55
C TRP A 120 -3.24 8.09 -14.07
N ASP A 121 -2.09 8.29 -14.72
CA ASP A 121 -1.22 9.46 -14.55
C ASP A 121 -0.49 9.73 -15.86
N GLY A 122 -0.85 10.82 -16.55
CA GLY A 122 -0.22 11.22 -17.82
C GLY A 122 1.30 11.44 -17.73
N ASN A 123 1.87 11.62 -16.53
CA ASN A 123 3.31 11.74 -16.33
C ASN A 123 4.03 10.40 -16.10
N ALA A 124 3.30 9.30 -15.92
CA ALA A 124 3.86 7.98 -15.69
C ALA A 124 4.21 7.25 -16.99
N ARG A 125 5.06 6.22 -16.93
CA ARG A 125 5.30 5.33 -18.07
C ARG A 125 4.02 4.56 -18.44
N GLY A 126 3.60 4.67 -19.71
CA GLY A 126 2.37 4.06 -20.18
C GLY A 126 1.10 4.75 -19.66
N SER A 127 1.22 5.98 -19.16
CA SER A 127 0.14 6.78 -18.58
C SER A 127 -0.59 6.12 -17.41
N GLU A 128 0.03 5.11 -16.78
CA GLU A 128 -0.54 4.34 -15.69
C GLU A 128 0.50 4.11 -14.59
N ARG A 129 0.05 4.17 -13.34
CA ARG A 129 0.80 3.74 -12.16
C ARG A 129 0.20 2.47 -11.59
N ARG A 130 1.06 1.53 -11.25
CA ARG A 130 0.67 0.23 -10.68
C ARG A 130 0.87 0.25 -9.17
N TYR A 131 -0.17 -0.12 -8.44
CA TYR A 131 -0.19 -0.25 -6.99
C TYR A 131 -0.70 -1.63 -6.61
N GLY A 132 -0.48 -2.03 -5.36
CA GLY A 132 -1.05 -3.25 -4.82
C GLY A 132 -1.14 -3.20 -3.31
N PHE A 133 -2.29 -3.62 -2.77
CA PHE A 133 -2.38 -3.98 -1.36
C PHE A 133 -1.95 -5.43 -1.19
N VAL A 134 -1.16 -5.68 -0.16
CA VAL A 134 -0.71 -7.02 0.22
C VAL A 134 -0.99 -7.26 1.68
N PHE A 135 -1.77 -8.30 1.97
CA PHE A 135 -1.91 -8.86 3.29
C PHE A 135 -1.05 -10.12 3.40
N THR A 136 -0.21 -10.18 4.43
CA THR A 136 0.75 -11.27 4.66
C THR A 136 0.52 -11.86 6.04
N ILE A 137 0.47 -13.19 6.12
CA ILE A 137 0.58 -13.97 7.35
C ILE A 137 1.96 -14.62 7.34
N ASN A 138 2.85 -14.15 8.20
CA ASN A 138 4.20 -14.69 8.36
C ASN A 138 4.16 -15.96 9.22
N SER A 139 3.73 -17.07 8.61
CA SER A 139 3.71 -18.40 9.22
C SER A 139 4.16 -19.45 8.22
N ARG A 140 4.86 -20.48 8.70
CA ARG A 140 5.17 -21.70 7.94
C ARG A 140 4.01 -22.70 7.94
N ASP A 141 3.01 -22.48 8.77
CA ASP A 141 1.82 -23.33 8.81
C ASP A 141 0.81 -22.84 7.76
N TYR A 142 0.85 -23.47 6.59
CA TYR A 142 -0.09 -23.21 5.51
C TYR A 142 -1.53 -23.50 5.91
N ALA A 143 -1.79 -24.60 6.64
CA ALA A 143 -3.14 -25.04 6.95
C ALA A 143 -3.82 -24.06 7.93
N ALA A 144 -3.11 -23.63 8.97
CA ALA A 144 -3.60 -22.61 9.89
C ALA A 144 -3.82 -21.27 9.17
N SER A 145 -2.87 -20.85 8.31
CA SER A 145 -2.98 -19.59 7.56
C SER A 145 -4.17 -19.59 6.60
N MET A 146 -4.37 -20.70 5.87
CA MET A 146 -5.50 -20.85 4.95
C MET A 146 -6.83 -20.91 5.70
N THR A 147 -6.88 -21.56 6.86
CA THR A 147 -8.10 -21.63 7.68
C THR A 147 -8.49 -20.24 8.19
N LEU A 148 -7.52 -19.47 8.69
CA LEU A 148 -7.75 -18.08 9.12
C LEU A 148 -8.25 -17.23 7.95
N LEU A 149 -7.60 -17.33 6.78
CA LEU A 149 -8.03 -16.59 5.60
C LEU A 149 -9.44 -16.98 5.18
N ALA A 150 -9.73 -18.29 5.05
CA ALA A 150 -11.02 -18.76 4.55
C ALA A 150 -12.19 -18.25 5.42
N ARG A 151 -11.99 -18.18 6.74
CA ARG A 151 -12.97 -17.63 7.68
C ARG A 151 -13.24 -16.14 7.45
N HIS A 152 -12.19 -15.36 7.17
CA HIS A 152 -12.26 -13.91 7.04
C HIS A 152 -12.19 -13.42 5.59
N TRP A 153 -12.31 -14.31 4.60
CA TRP A 153 -12.06 -14.04 3.19
C TRP A 153 -12.90 -12.86 2.68
N HIS A 154 -14.22 -12.95 2.86
CA HIS A 154 -15.14 -11.92 2.41
C HIS A 154 -14.84 -10.56 3.04
N PHE A 155 -14.54 -10.53 4.34
CA PHE A 155 -14.26 -9.29 5.05
C PHE A 155 -12.94 -8.67 4.59
N LEU A 156 -11.87 -9.46 4.49
CA LEU A 156 -10.56 -8.98 4.08
C LEU A 156 -10.57 -8.49 2.63
N ILE A 157 -11.05 -9.33 1.70
CA ILE A 157 -11.06 -8.99 0.27
C ILE A 157 -11.94 -7.78 0.02
N HIS A 158 -13.16 -7.76 0.56
CA HIS A 158 -14.06 -6.63 0.38
C HIS A 158 -13.48 -5.35 1.03
N GLY A 159 -12.78 -5.47 2.16
CA GLY A 159 -12.04 -4.37 2.78
C GLY A 159 -10.99 -3.78 1.83
N LEU A 160 -10.11 -4.63 1.29
CA LEU A 160 -9.07 -4.20 0.35
C LEU A 160 -9.67 -3.64 -0.96
N GLU A 161 -10.68 -4.28 -1.53
CA GLU A 161 -11.39 -3.81 -2.74
C GLU A 161 -12.05 -2.45 -2.52
N ARG A 162 -12.64 -2.20 -1.35
CA ARG A 162 -13.21 -0.90 -1.00
C ARG A 162 -12.14 0.18 -0.87
N MET A 163 -10.97 -0.15 -0.32
CA MET A 163 -9.82 0.77 -0.26
C MET A 163 -9.35 1.12 -1.68
N VAL A 164 -9.20 0.12 -2.56
CA VAL A 164 -8.86 0.32 -3.98
C VAL A 164 -9.89 1.21 -4.67
N SER A 165 -11.18 0.89 -4.53
CA SER A 165 -12.29 1.62 -5.14
C SER A 165 -12.32 3.08 -4.69
N PHE A 166 -12.04 3.34 -3.40
CA PHE A 166 -11.94 4.69 -2.87
C PHE A 166 -10.80 5.49 -3.54
N ILE A 167 -9.61 4.89 -3.67
CA ILE A 167 -8.44 5.54 -4.28
C ILE A 167 -8.71 5.83 -5.77
N LYS A 168 -9.25 4.84 -6.51
CA LYS A 168 -9.61 5.01 -7.92
C LYS A 168 -10.60 6.16 -8.12
N LYS A 169 -11.68 6.17 -7.34
CA LYS A 169 -12.69 7.24 -7.38
C LYS A 169 -12.10 8.61 -7.08
N LYS A 170 -11.21 8.73 -6.09
CA LYS A 170 -10.52 9.98 -5.77
C LYS A 170 -9.65 10.48 -6.93
N ARG A 171 -8.91 9.59 -7.59
CA ARG A 171 -8.11 9.96 -8.76
C ARG A 171 -8.98 10.39 -9.94
N GLU A 172 -10.06 9.66 -10.21
CA GLU A 172 -11.02 10.00 -11.27
C GLU A 172 -11.62 11.40 -11.09
N MET A 173 -12.01 11.74 -9.85
CA MET A 173 -12.51 13.08 -9.53
C MET A 173 -11.45 14.17 -9.77
N GLU A 174 -10.18 13.91 -9.47
CA GLU A 174 -9.10 14.87 -9.70
C GLU A 174 -8.80 15.02 -11.21
N ILE A 175 -8.87 13.95 -12.00
CA ILE A 175 -8.71 14.03 -13.47
C ILE A 175 -9.78 14.94 -14.08
N ILE A 176 -11.05 14.74 -13.70
CA ILE A 176 -12.16 15.59 -14.17
C ILE A 176 -11.93 17.05 -13.78
N ARG A 177 -11.36 17.31 -12.60
CA ARG A 177 -11.02 18.65 -12.13
C ARG A 177 -9.86 19.28 -12.92
N GLU A 178 -8.81 18.50 -13.21
CA GLU A 178 -7.68 18.90 -14.06
C GLU A 178 -8.19 19.29 -15.47
N GLU A 179 -9.04 18.48 -16.08
CA GLU A 179 -9.63 18.73 -17.41
C GLU A 179 -10.54 19.97 -17.47
N ALA A 180 -11.34 20.20 -16.43
CA ALA A 180 -12.19 21.39 -16.34
C ALA A 180 -11.39 22.69 -16.21
N GLY A 181 -10.20 22.64 -15.60
CA GLY A 181 -9.29 23.79 -15.47
C GLY A 181 -8.55 24.15 -16.77
N ASP A 182 -8.24 23.16 -17.62
CA ASP A 182 -7.43 23.32 -18.84
C ASP A 182 -8.21 23.82 -20.08
N SER A 183 -9.52 24.04 -19.94
CA SER A 183 -10.43 24.46 -21.04
C SER A 183 -10.06 25.80 -21.71
N TYR A 184 -9.14 26.59 -21.13
CA TYR A 184 -8.63 27.84 -21.73
C TYR A 184 -7.39 27.67 -22.63
N SER A 185 -6.76 26.49 -22.71
CA SER A 185 -5.51 26.28 -23.49
C SER A 185 -5.62 25.32 -24.69
N GLY A 186 -6.86 24.95 -25.06
CA GLY A 186 -7.21 23.78 -25.88
C GLY A 186 -6.66 23.68 -27.32
N PHE A 187 -5.94 24.67 -27.86
CA PHE A 187 -5.40 24.58 -29.22
C PHE A 187 -3.93 24.11 -29.30
N ALA A 188 -3.15 24.23 -28.22
CA ALA A 188 -1.71 23.90 -28.25
C ALA A 188 -1.38 22.47 -27.76
N SER A 189 -2.32 21.79 -27.09
CA SER A 189 -2.05 20.50 -26.41
C SER A 189 -2.07 19.28 -27.35
N SER A 190 -2.93 19.26 -28.38
CA SER A 190 -3.07 18.09 -29.28
C SER A 190 -1.87 17.87 -30.23
N VAL A 191 -1.12 18.91 -30.58
CA VAL A 191 0.05 18.79 -31.49
C VAL A 191 1.37 18.69 -30.70
N GLY A 192 1.40 19.15 -29.45
CA GLY A 192 2.60 19.21 -28.61
C GLY A 192 3.01 17.88 -27.95
N ASN A 193 2.08 16.93 -27.79
CA ASN A 193 2.37 15.67 -27.08
C ASN A 193 3.23 14.68 -27.89
N TYR A 194 3.24 14.79 -29.21
CA TYR A 194 4.07 13.94 -30.08
C TYR A 194 5.51 14.43 -30.25
N LEU A 195 5.76 15.73 -30.03
CA LEU A 195 7.08 16.36 -30.21
C LEU A 195 7.76 16.75 -28.89
N ARG A 196 7.07 16.67 -27.75
CA ARG A 196 7.70 16.78 -26.43
C ARG A 196 8.39 15.48 -26.05
N GLY A 197 9.56 15.26 -26.65
CA GLY A 197 10.57 14.40 -26.07
C GLY A 197 10.87 14.86 -24.64
N SER A 198 10.72 13.95 -23.67
CA SER A 198 11.35 14.04 -22.36
C SER A 198 11.16 15.38 -21.61
N THR A 199 9.92 15.84 -21.40
CA THR A 199 9.67 16.66 -20.21
C THR A 199 9.78 15.73 -19.01
N LEU A 200 10.80 15.95 -18.17
CA LEU A 200 11.13 15.16 -16.99
C LEU A 200 9.86 14.69 -16.28
N LYS A 201 9.58 13.38 -16.38
CA LYS A 201 8.44 12.74 -15.72
C LYS A 201 8.56 12.99 -14.23
N SER A 202 7.71 13.87 -13.70
CA SER A 202 7.79 14.24 -12.29
C SER A 202 7.20 13.11 -11.44
N PRO A 203 7.96 12.55 -10.48
CA PRO A 203 7.42 11.57 -9.55
C PRO A 203 6.38 12.26 -8.66
N LYS A 204 5.10 11.92 -8.80
CA LYS A 204 4.03 12.41 -7.92
C LYS A 204 3.75 11.43 -6.77
N ASN A 205 3.51 11.96 -5.58
CA ASN A 205 3.04 11.21 -4.43
C ASN A 205 1.59 10.74 -4.62
N LEU A 206 1.17 9.64 -3.97
CA LEU A 206 -0.23 9.21 -3.99
C LEU A 206 -1.17 10.28 -3.42
N ALA A 207 -0.79 10.95 -2.32
CA ALA A 207 -1.57 12.04 -1.73
C ALA A 207 -1.82 13.18 -2.72
N LEU A 208 -0.80 13.55 -3.51
CA LEU A 208 -0.90 14.55 -4.56
C LEU A 208 -1.78 14.08 -5.72
N LEU A 209 -1.66 12.81 -6.14
CA LEU A 209 -2.48 12.24 -7.23
C LEU A 209 -3.97 12.20 -6.90
N THR A 210 -4.31 11.98 -5.63
CA THR A 210 -5.70 11.91 -5.15
C THR A 210 -6.20 13.20 -4.53
N ASN A 211 -5.34 14.22 -4.42
CA ASN A 211 -5.61 15.47 -3.72
C ASN A 211 -6.21 15.24 -2.31
N ASP A 212 -5.59 14.33 -1.55
CA ASP A 212 -6.03 13.92 -0.21
C ASP A 212 -4.81 13.75 0.71
N ASP A 213 -4.48 14.80 1.45
CA ASP A 213 -3.35 14.82 2.40
C ASP A 213 -3.52 13.81 3.55
N LEU A 214 -4.74 13.33 3.78
CA LEU A 214 -5.06 12.38 4.85
C LEU A 214 -5.13 10.93 4.34
N ILE A 215 -4.80 10.67 3.07
CA ILE A 215 -4.96 9.33 2.48
C ILE A 215 -4.22 8.25 3.26
N PHE A 216 -2.98 8.52 3.69
CA PHE A 216 -2.18 7.57 4.47
C PHE A 216 -2.72 7.38 5.89
N VAL A 217 -3.30 8.42 6.49
CA VAL A 217 -3.99 8.34 7.80
C VAL A 217 -5.25 7.47 7.69
N ARG A 218 -6.01 7.61 6.61
CA ARG A 218 -7.18 6.75 6.33
C ARG A 218 -6.75 5.29 6.17
N MET A 219 -5.69 5.04 5.39
CA MET A 219 -5.14 3.71 5.19
C MET A 219 -4.66 3.08 6.51
N HIS A 220 -3.99 3.85 7.37
CA HIS A 220 -3.62 3.40 8.71
C HIS A 220 -4.82 2.89 9.49
N LYS A 221 -5.90 3.70 9.56
CA LYS A 221 -7.14 3.32 10.24
C LYS A 221 -7.78 2.07 9.66
N TRP A 222 -7.86 1.97 8.33
CA TRP A 222 -8.41 0.79 7.66
C TRP A 222 -7.58 -0.46 7.93
N ASN A 223 -6.25 -0.36 7.82
CA ASN A 223 -5.35 -1.47 8.08
C ASN A 223 -5.45 -1.95 9.53
N ILE A 224 -5.55 -1.03 10.49
CA ILE A 224 -5.78 -1.38 11.90
C ILE A 224 -7.10 -2.12 12.07
N PHE A 225 -8.18 -1.61 11.48
CA PHE A 225 -9.49 -2.23 11.59
C PHE A 225 -9.48 -3.67 11.04
N LEU A 226 -8.83 -3.87 9.89
CA LEU A 226 -8.67 -5.21 9.30
C LEU A 226 -7.83 -6.12 10.20
N LEU A 227 -6.67 -5.65 10.66
CA LEU A 227 -5.76 -6.45 11.50
C LEU A 227 -6.36 -6.75 12.88
N ASP A 228 -7.00 -5.79 13.54
CA ASP A 228 -7.60 -5.98 14.88
C ASP A 228 -8.70 -7.04 14.87
N LEU A 229 -9.54 -7.07 13.83
CA LEU A 229 -10.55 -8.13 13.70
C LEU A 229 -9.88 -9.50 13.59
N LEU A 230 -8.86 -9.64 12.73
CA LEU A 230 -8.14 -10.90 12.55
C LEU A 230 -7.42 -11.34 13.84
N TYR A 231 -6.79 -10.41 14.55
CA TYR A 231 -6.13 -10.73 15.82
C TYR A 231 -7.11 -11.10 16.94
N SER A 232 -8.30 -10.48 16.98
CA SER A 232 -9.33 -10.82 17.99
C SER A 232 -9.78 -12.28 17.88
N ASP A 233 -9.96 -12.78 16.66
CA ASP A 233 -10.37 -14.17 16.43
C ASP A 233 -9.24 -15.17 16.75
N THR A 234 -7.97 -14.78 16.58
CA THR A 234 -6.84 -15.63 17.00
C THR A 234 -6.62 -15.68 18.51
N ALA A 235 -7.13 -14.68 19.26
CA ALA A 235 -7.02 -14.65 20.72
C ALA A 235 -8.06 -15.57 21.40
N ASP A 236 -9.17 -15.84 20.72
CA ASP A 236 -10.27 -16.68 21.23
C ASP A 236 -10.08 -18.18 20.94
N GLN A 237 -9.01 -18.57 20.22
CA GLN A 237 -8.68 -19.98 20.02
C GLN A 237 -7.83 -20.51 21.19
N PRO A 238 -8.33 -21.46 22.01
CA PRO A 238 -7.51 -22.04 23.07
C PRO A 238 -6.33 -22.79 22.44
N GLU A 239 -5.13 -22.57 22.98
CA GLU A 239 -3.95 -23.36 22.66
C GLU A 239 -4.29 -24.84 22.90
N LYS A 240 -4.49 -25.59 21.82
CA LYS A 240 -4.57 -27.04 21.89
C LYS A 240 -3.16 -27.54 22.20
N GLY A 241 -2.93 -27.88 23.47
CA GLY A 241 -1.76 -28.61 23.94
C GLY A 241 -1.67 -30.02 23.39
#